data_AF-A0A7V5BNZ7-F1
#
_entry.id   AF-A0A7V5BNZ7-F1
#
_cell.length_a   1.000
_cell.length_b   1.000
_cell.length_c   1.000
_cell.angle_alpha   90.00
_cell.angle_beta   90.00
_cell.angle_gamma   90.00
#
_symmetry.space_group_name_H-M   'P 1'
#
loop_
_entity.id
_entity.type
_entity.pdbx_description
1 polymer ?
#
loop_
_entity_poly.entity_id
_entity_poly.type
_entity_poly.pdbx_seq_one_letter_code
_entity_poly.pdbx_strand_id
1 'polypeptide(L)'
;MTTKHKIVLVPFPFDDLSATKVRPAVCLTSPIGPYRHVILAFITSRVPEALLESDFVIDRRAKGFDVTGLKVTSTLRLHRMMTISTTFILRELGELPPEMQNEVEKRLYRLFFES
;
A
#
# COMPACT_ATOMS: atom_id res chain seq x y z
N MET A 1 -18.44 -4.47 0.52
CA MET A 1 -17.51 -3.32 0.62
C MET A 1 -16.20 -3.69 -0.05
N THR A 2 -15.78 -2.89 -1.02
CA THR A 2 -14.53 -3.02 -1.76
C THR A 2 -13.38 -2.43 -0.95
N THR A 3 -12.35 -3.22 -0.67
CA THR A 3 -11.15 -2.75 0.05
C THR A 3 -10.04 -2.31 -0.90
N LYS A 4 -10.11 -2.65 -2.19
CA LYS A 4 -9.09 -2.26 -3.18
C LYS A 4 -8.87 -0.73 -3.14
N HIS A 5 -7.61 -0.32 -3.20
CA HIS A 5 -7.13 1.07 -3.13
C HIS A 5 -7.24 1.77 -1.77
N LYS A 6 -7.88 1.14 -0.78
CA LYS A 6 -7.91 1.68 0.59
C LYS A 6 -6.53 1.68 1.21
N ILE A 7 -6.24 2.76 1.94
CA ILE A 7 -5.05 2.87 2.79
C ILE A 7 -5.47 2.51 4.21
N VAL A 8 -4.80 1.52 4.78
CA VAL A 8 -5.16 0.94 6.08
C VAL A 8 -3.94 0.87 7.01
N LEU A 9 -4.18 0.90 8.31
CA LEU A 9 -3.19 0.56 9.33
C LEU A 9 -3.27 -0.92 9.66
N VAL A 10 -2.13 -1.60 9.55
CA VAL A 10 -2.00 -3.03 9.85
C VAL A 10 -0.69 -3.28 10.62
N PRO A 11 -0.61 -4.34 11.45
CA PRO A 11 0.66 -4.85 11.93
C PRO A 11 1.46 -5.39 10.75
N PHE A 12 2.57 -4.73 10.40
CA PHE A 12 3.44 -5.13 9.30
C PHE A 12 4.78 -5.62 9.87
N PRO A 13 5.23 -6.84 9.52
CA PRO A 13 6.49 -7.38 10.03
C PRO A 13 7.70 -6.64 9.45
N PHE A 14 8.80 -6.65 10.19
CA PHE A 14 10.11 -6.35 9.61
C PHE A 14 10.53 -7.44 8.63
N ASP A 15 11.50 -7.13 7.76
CA ASP A 15 11.97 -8.07 6.73
C ASP A 15 12.65 -9.31 7.34
N ASP A 16 13.22 -9.18 8.54
CA ASP A 16 13.79 -10.28 9.32
C ASP A 16 12.76 -11.00 10.22
N LEU A 17 11.48 -10.60 10.13
CA LEU A 17 10.36 -11.09 10.94
C LEU A 17 10.57 -10.95 12.47
N SER A 18 11.57 -10.18 12.92
CA SER A 18 11.94 -10.07 14.34
C SER A 18 10.88 -9.37 15.18
N ALA A 19 10.14 -8.46 14.58
CA ALA A 19 9.07 -7.73 15.22
C ALA A 19 8.04 -7.21 14.20
N THR A 20 6.90 -6.76 14.70
CA THR A 20 5.88 -6.06 13.92
C THR A 20 5.79 -4.61 14.36
N LYS A 21 5.48 -3.73 13.41
CA LYS A 21 5.10 -2.34 13.70
C LYS A 21 3.80 -2.03 12.98
N VAL A 22 2.95 -1.21 13.60
CA VAL A 22 1.75 -0.70 12.94
C VAL A 22 2.17 0.30 11.88
N ARG A 23 1.81 0.03 10.62
CA ARG A 23 2.19 0.87 9.49
C ARG A 23 1.05 1.01 8.48
N PRO A 24 1.03 2.10 7.70
CA PRO A 24 0.11 2.22 6.58
C PRO A 24 0.46 1.21 5.47
N ALA A 25 -0.57 0.70 4.80
CA ALA A 25 -0.47 -0.16 3.63
C ALA A 25 -1.63 0.12 2.67
N VAL A 26 -1.42 -0.11 1.37
CA VAL A 26 -2.48 -0.03 0.36
C VAL A 26 -3.03 -1.42 0.08
N CYS A 27 -4.34 -1.57 0.11
CA CYS A 27 -5.02 -2.77 -0.38
C CYS A 27 -4.96 -2.88 -1.91
N LEU A 28 -4.29 -3.90 -2.42
CA LEU A 28 -4.18 -4.15 -3.86
C LEU A 28 -5.36 -4.97 -4.42
N THR A 29 -6.10 -5.65 -3.55
CA THR A 29 -7.26 -6.46 -3.91
C THR A 29 -8.49 -6.09 -3.09
N SER A 30 -9.66 -6.45 -3.62
CA SER A 30 -10.84 -6.67 -2.77
C SER A 30 -10.65 -7.95 -1.95
N PRO A 31 -11.48 -8.20 -0.91
CA PRO A 31 -11.36 -9.42 -0.12
C PRO A 31 -11.63 -10.67 -0.97
N ILE A 32 -10.74 -11.66 -0.87
CA ILE A 32 -10.75 -12.90 -1.64
C ILE A 32 -11.10 -14.07 -0.71
N GLY A 33 -12.00 -14.93 -1.17
CA GLY A 33 -12.36 -16.18 -0.49
C GLY A 33 -13.15 -16.01 0.82
N PRO A 34 -13.49 -17.12 1.49
CA PRO A 34 -14.33 -17.11 2.69
C PRO A 34 -13.66 -16.43 3.90
N TYR A 35 -12.34 -16.49 3.98
CA TYR A 35 -11.55 -15.86 5.05
C TYR A 35 -11.26 -14.37 4.80
N ARG A 36 -11.80 -13.82 3.71
CA ARG A 36 -11.71 -12.39 3.36
C ARG A 36 -10.27 -11.90 3.36
N HIS A 37 -9.41 -12.60 2.61
CA HIS A 37 -8.00 -12.23 2.51
C HIS A 37 -7.81 -11.05 1.57
N VAL A 38 -6.87 -10.17 1.90
CA VAL A 38 -6.51 -9.02 1.07
C VAL A 38 -5.01 -9.01 0.89
N ILE A 39 -4.56 -8.80 -0.34
CA ILE A 39 -3.16 -8.54 -0.65
C ILE A 39 -2.91 -7.04 -0.46
N LEU A 40 -1.90 -6.71 0.34
CA LEU A 40 -1.51 -5.34 0.66
C LEU A 40 -0.09 -5.07 0.17
N ALA A 41 0.21 -3.80 -0.15
CA ALA A 41 1.57 -3.32 -0.34
C ALA A 41 1.95 -2.26 0.71
N PHE A 42 3.21 -2.30 1.13
CA PHE A 42 3.73 -1.53 2.24
C PHE A 42 3.94 -0.03 1.91
N ILE A 43 3.57 0.87 2.84
CA ILE A 43 3.88 2.31 2.75
C ILE A 43 4.88 2.71 3.85
N THR A 44 5.93 3.43 3.45
CA THR A 44 6.93 4.02 4.37
C THR A 44 6.99 5.53 4.20
N SER A 45 7.22 6.28 5.28
CA SER A 45 7.52 7.72 5.20
C SER A 45 8.95 8.02 4.76
N ARG A 46 9.78 7.00 4.56
CA ARG A 46 11.16 7.13 4.06
C ARG A 46 11.16 7.05 2.54
N VAL A 47 11.42 8.18 1.91
CA VAL A 47 11.68 8.25 0.46
C VAL A 47 13.14 7.86 0.21
N PRO A 48 13.43 6.79 -0.55
CA PRO A 48 14.80 6.40 -0.87
C PRO A 48 15.43 7.39 -1.84
N GLU A 49 16.77 7.51 -1.81
CA GLU A 49 17.52 8.38 -2.73
C GLU A 49 17.42 7.89 -4.19
N ALA A 50 17.45 6.57 -4.37
CA ALA A 50 17.22 5.91 -5.66
C ALA A 50 15.90 5.15 -5.60
N LEU A 51 14.95 5.54 -6.46
CA LEU A 51 13.65 4.87 -6.57
C LEU A 51 13.78 3.62 -7.44
N LEU A 52 13.22 2.52 -6.97
CA LEU A 52 13.02 1.33 -7.78
C LEU A 52 11.79 1.50 -8.68
N GLU A 53 11.69 0.71 -9.73
CA GLU A 53 10.50 0.72 -10.60
C GLU A 53 9.20 0.37 -9.85
N SER A 54 9.32 -0.50 -8.84
CA SER A 54 8.22 -0.88 -7.95
C SER A 54 7.92 0.14 -6.84
N ASP A 55 8.70 1.22 -6.73
CA ASP A 55 8.46 2.29 -5.75
C ASP A 55 7.60 3.40 -6.34
N PHE A 56 6.48 3.71 -5.69
CA PHE A 56 5.61 4.82 -6.05
C PHE A 56 5.63 5.89 -4.94
N VAL A 57 6.01 7.12 -5.28
CA VAL A 57 6.02 8.25 -4.33
C VAL A 57 4.63 8.89 -4.27
N ILE A 58 4.04 8.85 -3.08
CA ILE A 58 2.80 9.57 -2.74
C ILE A 58 3.23 10.94 -2.19
N ASP A 59 3.35 11.93 -3.06
CA ASP A 59 3.76 13.29 -2.69
C ASP A 59 2.65 14.05 -1.96
N ARG A 60 2.97 14.62 -0.79
CA ARG A 60 2.06 15.48 -0.02
C ARG A 60 1.56 16.71 -0.77
N ARG A 61 2.26 17.11 -1.83
CA ARG A 61 1.91 18.25 -2.67
C ARG A 61 1.01 17.86 -3.86
N ALA A 62 0.80 16.57 -4.10
CA ALA A 62 -0.05 16.09 -5.17
C ALA A 62 -1.54 16.40 -4.89
N LYS A 63 -2.30 16.62 -5.95
CA LYS A 63 -3.75 16.79 -5.87
C LYS A 63 -4.40 15.52 -5.31
N GLY A 64 -5.31 15.68 -4.35
CA GLY A 64 -5.99 14.55 -3.70
C GLY A 64 -5.12 13.82 -2.67
N PHE A 65 -3.97 14.35 -2.26
CA PHE A 65 -3.18 13.73 -1.19
C PHE A 65 -3.98 13.65 0.13
N ASP A 66 -4.81 14.63 0.41
CA ASP A 66 -5.68 14.72 1.58
C ASP A 66 -6.63 13.53 1.73
N VAL A 67 -7.14 12.96 0.63
CA VAL A 67 -8.03 11.78 0.69
C VAL A 67 -7.29 10.48 1.04
N THR A 68 -5.97 10.47 0.98
CA THR A 68 -5.15 9.30 1.37
C THR A 68 -5.14 9.07 2.88
N GLY A 69 -5.39 10.12 3.67
CA GLY A 69 -5.23 10.09 5.13
C GLY A 69 -3.78 10.01 5.61
N LEU A 70 -2.79 10.03 4.71
CA LEU A 70 -1.38 10.13 5.06
C LEU A 70 -1.04 11.55 5.52
N LYS A 71 -0.05 11.68 6.40
CA LYS A 71 0.35 12.98 6.98
C LYS A 71 1.55 13.62 6.28
N VAL A 72 2.36 12.81 5.60
CA VAL A 72 3.65 13.19 5.01
C VAL A 72 3.84 12.48 3.68
N THR A 73 4.72 13.02 2.84
CA THR A 73 5.19 12.33 1.64
C THR A 73 5.69 10.95 2.02
N SER A 74 5.23 9.94 1.28
CA SER A 74 5.49 8.54 1.59
C SER A 74 5.81 7.78 0.30
N THR A 75 6.42 6.62 0.44
CA THR A 75 6.73 5.70 -0.67
C THR A 75 5.96 4.40 -0.46
N LEU A 76 5.17 4.04 -1.45
CA LEU A 76 4.53 2.74 -1.60
C LEU A 76 5.51 1.79 -2.29
N ARG A 77 5.85 0.68 -1.62
CA ARG A 77 6.80 -0.33 -2.10
C ARG A 77 6.03 -1.55 -2.61
N LEU A 78 5.78 -1.61 -3.92
CA LEU A 78 4.94 -2.66 -4.52
C LEU A 78 5.60 -4.05 -4.48
N HIS A 79 6.93 -4.13 -4.37
CA HIS A 79 7.63 -5.40 -4.15
C HIS A 79 7.52 -5.93 -2.70
N ARG A 80 7.00 -5.12 -1.76
CA ARG A 80 6.80 -5.52 -0.36
C ARG A 80 5.32 -5.76 -0.10
N MET A 81 4.88 -6.95 -0.47
CA MET A 81 3.49 -7.38 -0.34
C MET A 81 3.28 -8.39 0.79
N MET A 82 2.08 -8.39 1.35
CA MET A 82 1.64 -9.38 2.33
C MET A 82 0.15 -9.66 2.16
N THR A 83 -0.24 -10.91 2.38
CA THR A 83 -1.65 -11.31 2.44
C THR A 83 -2.08 -11.39 3.91
N ILE A 84 -3.17 -10.69 4.26
CA ILE A 84 -3.77 -10.76 5.59
C ILE A 84 -5.27 -11.02 5.50
N SER A 85 -5.91 -11.49 6.58
CA SER A 85 -7.38 -11.38 6.69
C SER A 85 -7.77 -9.94 7.00
N THR A 86 -8.92 -9.49 6.49
CA THR A 86 -9.50 -8.18 6.84
C THR A 86 -9.65 -7.93 8.35
N THR A 87 -9.68 -8.98 9.17
CA THR A 87 -9.73 -8.89 10.64
C THR A 87 -8.48 -8.28 11.27
N PHE A 88 -7.34 -8.30 10.57
CA PHE A 88 -6.08 -7.68 11.02
C PHE A 88 -5.95 -6.19 10.64
N ILE A 89 -6.94 -5.64 9.91
CA ILE A 89 -7.01 -4.21 9.62
C ILE A 89 -7.44 -3.47 10.89
N LEU A 90 -6.54 -2.64 11.42
CA LEU A 90 -6.80 -1.87 12.63
C LEU A 90 -7.68 -0.66 12.35
N ARG A 91 -7.46 0.00 11.20
CA ARG A 91 -8.15 1.24 10.84
C ARG A 91 -7.98 1.56 9.35
N GLU A 92 -9.03 2.09 8.72
CA GLU A 92 -8.95 2.78 7.43
C GLU A 92 -8.48 4.23 7.63
N LEU A 93 -7.46 4.64 6.86
CA LEU A 93 -6.95 6.01 6.84
C LEU A 93 -7.61 6.84 5.73
N GLY A 94 -7.82 6.22 4.57
CA GLY A 94 -8.30 6.89 3.38
C GLY A 94 -8.17 5.99 2.16
N GLU A 95 -8.02 6.58 0.98
CA GLU A 95 -7.97 5.88 -0.29
C GLU A 95 -6.99 6.56 -1.26
N LEU A 96 -6.35 5.77 -2.13
CA LEU A 96 -5.56 6.34 -3.21
C LEU A 96 -6.46 7.08 -4.21
N PRO A 97 -6.12 8.31 -4.64
CA PRO A 97 -6.81 8.99 -5.73
C PRO A 97 -6.76 8.20 -7.05
N PRO A 98 -7.76 8.33 -7.94
CA PRO A 98 -7.83 7.58 -9.20
C PRO A 98 -6.55 7.66 -10.07
N GLU A 99 -5.90 8.82 -10.13
CA GLU A 99 -4.64 9.00 -10.86
C GLU A 99 -3.52 8.12 -10.29
N MET A 100 -3.43 8.02 -8.95
CA MET A 100 -2.45 7.17 -8.27
C MET A 100 -2.80 5.70 -8.40
N GLN A 101 -4.10 5.34 -8.40
CA GLN A 101 -4.55 3.96 -8.63
C GLN A 101 -4.04 3.45 -9.99
N ASN A 102 -4.23 4.22 -11.05
CA ASN A 102 -3.77 3.86 -12.41
C ASN A 102 -2.26 3.66 -12.48
N GLU A 103 -1.47 4.51 -11.81
CA GLU A 103 -0.02 4.39 -11.79
C GLU A 103 0.45 3.16 -10.99
N VAL A 104 -0.22 2.86 -9.87
CA VAL A 104 0.03 1.65 -9.09
C VAL A 104 -0.27 0.40 -9.91
N GLU A 105 -1.38 0.36 -10.64
CA GLU A 105 -1.72 -0.78 -11.51
C GLU A 105 -0.69 -1.00 -12.62
N LYS A 106 -0.23 0.07 -13.28
CA LYS A 106 0.85 -0.02 -14.28
C LYS A 106 2.13 -0.59 -13.68
N ARG A 107 2.56 -0.09 -12.53
CA ARG A 107 3.79 -0.56 -11.87
C ARG A 107 3.67 -2.00 -11.38
N LEU A 108 2.49 -2.41 -10.90
CA LEU A 108 2.23 -3.81 -10.58
C LEU A 108 2.34 -4.70 -11.81
N TYR A 109 1.77 -4.27 -12.95
CA TYR A 109 1.92 -5.01 -14.19
C TYR A 109 3.39 -5.21 -14.56
N ARG A 110 4.18 -4.14 -14.54
CA ARG A 110 5.62 -4.24 -14.84
C ARG A 110 6.36 -5.15 -13.86
N LEU A 111 6.09 -5.00 -12.56
CA LEU A 111 6.71 -5.81 -11.51
C LEU A 111 6.45 -7.32 -11.66
N PHE A 112 5.33 -7.73 -12.23
CA PHE A 112 4.98 -9.15 -12.35
C PHE A 112 5.19 -9.72 -13.76
N PHE A 113 5.21 -8.88 -14.80
CA PHE A 113 5.18 -9.33 -16.19
C PHE A 113 6.29 -8.73 -17.08
N GLU A 114 7.00 -7.69 -16.64
CA GLU A 114 8.08 -7.04 -17.43
C GLU A 114 9.44 -6.99 -16.70
N SER A 115 9.51 -7.47 -15.45
CA SER A 115 10.70 -7.46 -14.58
C SER A 115 11.70 -8.57 -14.86
#